data_AF-A0A255ZTW9-F1
#
_entry.id   AF-A0A255ZTW9-F1
#
_cell.length_a   1.000
_cell.length_b   1.000
_cell.length_c   1.000
_cell.angle_alpha   90.00
_cell.angle_beta   90.00
_cell.angle_gamma   90.00
#
_symmetry.space_group_name_H-M   'P 1'
#
loop_
_entity.id
_entity.type
_entity.pdbx_description
1 polymer ?
#
loop_
_entity_poly.entity_id
_entity_poly.type
_entity_poly.pdbx_seq_one_letter_code
_entity_poly.pdbx_strand_id
1 'polypeptide(L)' 'MSTKIKKKAKKSSSKKNKLGVKNSLVNNINARKKKGISRPKKKSTVSKKSYKDMKNKWGKKKKKKK' A
#
# COMPACT_ATOMS: atom_id res chain seq x y z
N MET A 1 13.84 19.83 40.87
CA MET A 1 13.11 18.74 40.19
C MET A 1 13.27 18.89 38.69
N SER A 2 13.92 17.93 38.03
CA SER A 2 14.35 18.03 36.62
C SER A 2 13.18 17.86 35.65
N THR A 3 12.98 18.86 34.78
CA THR A 3 11.90 18.90 33.80
C THR A 3 12.20 17.94 32.64
N LYS A 4 11.30 16.96 32.45
CA LYS A 4 11.40 15.92 31.41
C LYS A 4 11.14 16.55 30.03
N ILE A 5 12.20 16.87 29.30
CA ILE A 5 12.15 17.36 27.91
C ILE A 5 11.45 16.29 27.05
N LYS A 6 10.23 16.58 26.58
CA LYS A 6 9.49 15.74 25.63
C LYS A 6 10.27 15.72 24.30
N LYS A 7 10.95 14.61 24.01
CA LYS A 7 11.59 14.38 22.71
C LYS A 7 10.52 14.41 21.60
N LYS A 8 10.62 15.40 20.71
CA LYS A 8 9.81 15.55 19.49
C LYS A 8 10.03 14.30 18.62
N ALA A 9 8.96 13.60 18.25
CA ALA A 9 9.05 12.38 17.45
C ALA A 9 9.74 12.69 16.10
N LYS A 10 10.88 12.05 15.84
CA LYS A 10 11.60 12.15 14.56
C LYS A 10 10.67 11.65 13.45
N LYS A 11 10.36 12.51 12.48
CA LYS A 11 9.55 12.21 11.30
C LYS A 11 10.22 11.05 10.56
N SER A 12 9.63 9.86 10.63
CA SER A 12 10.24 8.63 10.13
C SER A 12 10.53 8.74 8.63
N SER A 13 11.74 8.37 8.24
CA SER A 13 12.20 8.37 6.85
C SER A 13 11.20 7.65 5.93
N SER A 14 10.93 8.26 4.78
CA SER A 14 9.86 7.94 3.81
C SER A 14 9.94 6.56 3.13
N LYS A 15 10.74 5.61 3.63
CA LYS A 15 10.98 4.29 3.01
C LYS A 15 10.46 3.10 3.82
N LYS A 16 10.04 3.29 5.07
CA LYS A 16 9.64 2.20 5.98
C LYS A 16 8.29 2.53 6.63
N ASN A 17 7.46 1.50 6.81
CA ASN A 17 6.18 1.66 7.53
C ASN A 17 6.41 1.79 9.05
N LYS A 18 5.33 1.94 9.84
CA LYS A 18 5.37 2.03 11.31
C LYS A 18 6.13 0.87 12.00
N LEU A 19 6.25 -0.28 11.33
CA LEU A 19 6.97 -1.47 11.80
C LEU A 19 8.42 -1.55 11.28
N GLY A 20 8.93 -0.53 10.55
CA GLY A 20 10.29 -0.51 10.04
C GLY A 20 10.53 -1.35 8.77
N VAL A 21 9.49 -1.93 8.17
CA VAL A 21 9.60 -2.86 7.04
C VAL A 21 9.57 -2.12 5.70
N LYS A 22 10.64 -2.27 4.91
CA LYS A 22 10.73 -1.78 3.53
C LYS A 22 9.77 -2.60 2.65
N ASN A 23 8.99 -1.94 1.80
CA ASN A 23 8.02 -2.59 0.89
C ASN A 23 6.95 -3.45 1.58
N SER A 24 6.46 -3.00 2.74
CA SER A 24 5.48 -3.75 3.56
C SER A 24 4.26 -4.28 2.80
N LEU A 25 3.74 -3.53 1.81
CA LEU A 25 2.64 -3.98 0.96
C LEU A 25 2.99 -5.24 0.16
N VAL A 26 4.18 -5.27 -0.46
CA VAL A 26 4.64 -6.42 -1.27
C VAL A 26 4.83 -7.64 -0.39
N ASN A 27 5.40 -7.45 0.80
CA ASN A 27 5.58 -8.54 1.76
C ASN A 27 4.23 -9.11 2.21
N ASN A 28 3.25 -8.26 2.50
CA ASN A 28 1.91 -8.70 2.86
C ASN A 28 1.24 -9.49 1.73
N ILE A 29 1.37 -9.03 0.47
CA ILE A 29 0.84 -9.74 -0.69
C ILE A 29 1.50 -11.12 -0.82
N ASN A 30 2.82 -11.21 -0.72
CA ASN A 30 3.55 -12.47 -0.84
C ASN A 30 3.25 -13.42 0.32
N ALA A 31 3.13 -12.92 1.55
CA ALA A 31 2.72 -13.71 2.71
C ALA A 31 1.33 -14.30 2.52
N ARG A 32 0.37 -13.53 1.99
CA ARG A 32 -0.98 -14.03 1.67
C ARG A 32 -0.98 -15.06 0.56
N LYS A 33 -0.13 -14.90 -0.46
CA LYS A 33 0.06 -15.90 -1.53
C LYS A 33 0.63 -17.20 -0.98
N LYS A 34 1.71 -17.14 -0.19
CA LYS A 34 2.32 -18.31 0.46
C LYS A 34 1.34 -19.06 1.36
N LYS A 35 0.51 -18.32 2.10
CA LYS A 35 -0.56 -18.87 2.95
C LYS A 35 -1.78 -19.40 2.18
N GLY A 36 -1.87 -19.20 0.86
CA GLY A 36 -3.05 -19.59 0.07
C GLY A 36 -4.32 -18.77 0.34
N ILE A 37 -4.29 -17.76 1.22
CA ILE A 37 -5.44 -16.93 1.61
C ILE A 37 -5.69 -15.74 0.67
N SER A 38 -5.12 -15.79 -0.53
CA SER A 38 -5.42 -14.80 -1.56
C SER A 38 -6.86 -14.97 -2.03
N ARG A 39 -7.60 -13.87 -2.18
CA ARG A 39 -9.00 -13.95 -2.63
C ARG A 39 -9.03 -14.39 -4.09
N PRO A 40 -9.83 -15.41 -4.46
CA PRO A 40 -10.01 -15.78 -5.86
C PRO A 40 -10.73 -14.65 -6.60
N LYS A 41 -10.55 -14.58 -7.93
CA LYS A 41 -11.11 -13.50 -8.74
C LYS A 41 -12.64 -13.36 -8.60
N LYS A 42 -13.35 -14.49 -8.42
CA LYS A 42 -14.79 -14.55 -8.15
C LYS A 42 -15.24 -13.81 -6.88
N LYS A 43 -14.35 -13.66 -5.89
CA LYS A 43 -14.62 -12.93 -4.62
C LYS A 43 -14.04 -11.51 -4.63
N SER A 44 -13.61 -11.02 -5.79
CA SER A 44 -13.10 -9.65 -5.96
C SER A 44 -14.26 -8.68 -6.05
N THR A 45 -14.18 -7.56 -5.31
CA THR A 45 -15.14 -6.44 -5.40
C THR A 45 -14.86 -5.52 -6.59
N VAL A 46 -13.75 -5.74 -7.29
CA VAL A 46 -13.36 -4.93 -8.44
C VAL A 46 -14.08 -5.44 -9.68
N SER A 47 -14.98 -4.62 -10.23
CA SER A 47 -15.69 -4.93 -11.47
C SER A 47 -14.71 -5.21 -12.63
N LYS A 48 -15.13 -5.98 -13.63
CA LYS A 48 -14.31 -6.28 -14.82
C LYS A 48 -13.86 -4.98 -15.53
N LYS A 49 -14.76 -4.00 -15.66
CA LYS A 49 -14.49 -2.69 -16.25
C LYS A 49 -13.42 -1.93 -15.46
N SER A 50 -13.61 -1.82 -14.14
CA SER A 50 -12.65 -1.15 -13.24
C SER A 50 -11.28 -1.82 -13.26
N TYR A 51 -11.22 -3.15 -13.32
CA TYR A 51 -9.97 -3.88 -13.43
C TYR A 51 -9.24 -3.61 -14.76
N LYS A 52 -9.98 -3.59 -15.87
CA LYS A 52 -9.45 -3.26 -17.21
C LYS A 52 -8.91 -1.82 -17.22
N ASP A 53 -9.64 -0.88 -16.65
CA ASP A 53 -9.22 0.51 -16.51
C ASP A 53 -7.95 0.65 -15.66
N MET A 54 -7.89 -0.02 -14.49
CA MET A 54 -6.69 -0.06 -13.65
C MET A 54 -5.49 -0.59 -14.43
N LYS A 55 -5.64 -1.71 -15.15
CA LYS A 55 -4.54 -2.31 -15.93
C LYS A 55 -4.05 -1.37 -17.04
N ASN A 56 -4.97 -0.79 -17.81
CA ASN A 56 -4.63 0.03 -18.98
C ASN A 56 -4.10 1.42 -18.63
N LYS A 57 -4.50 1.94 -17.45
CA LYS A 57 -4.16 3.28 -16.95
C LYS A 57 -3.13 3.24 -15.83
N TRP A 58 -2.63 2.06 -15.45
CA TRP A 58 -1.59 1.93 -14.43
C TRP A 58 -0.35 2.72 -14.85
N GLY A 59 0.09 3.65 -14.01
CA GLY A 59 1.26 4.50 -14.28
C GLY A 59 1.05 5.64 -15.29
N LYS A 60 -0.15 5.77 -15.88
CA LYS A 60 -0.46 6.86 -16.82
C LYS A 60 -1.06 8.05 -16.07
N LYS A 61 -0.56 9.26 -16.34
CA LYS A 61 -1.18 10.50 -15.82
C LYS A 61 -2.58 10.65 -16.42
N LYS A 62 -3.58 10.99 -15.60
CA LYS A 62 -4.92 11.32 -16.09
C LYS A 62 -4.81 12.54 -16.99
N LYS A 63 -5.20 12.40 -18.26
CA LYS A 63 -5.33 13.55 -19.16
C LYS A 63 -6.49 14.41 -18.66
N LYS A 64 -6.29 15.73 -18.56
CA LYS A 64 -7.39 16.67 -18.33
C LYS A 64 -8.42 16.47 -19.44
N LYS A 65 -9.68 16.24 -19.08
CA LYS A 65 -10.77 16.31 -20.06
C LYS A 65 -10.83 17.77 -20.52
N LYS A 66 -10.85 17.96 -21.83
CA LYS A 66 -11.08 19.26 -22.47
C LYS A 66 -12.57 19.54 -22.45
#